data_AF-A0A2J0MCF3-F1
#
_entry.id   AF-A0A2J0MCF3-F1
#
_cell.length_a   1.000
_cell.length_b   1.000
_cell.length_c   1.000
_cell.angle_alpha   90.00
_cell.angle_beta   90.00
_cell.angle_gamma   90.00
#
_symmetry.space_group_name_H-M   'P 1'
#
loop_
_entity.id
_entity.type
_entity.pdbx_description
1 polymer ?
#
loop_
_entity_poly.entity_id
_entity_poly.type
_entity_poly.pdbx_seq_one_letter_code
_entity_poly.pdbx_strand_id
1 'polypeptide(L)'
;MKNKIIPLALVIVSMGIGVFFRFYPQWMPYFDILAKQEIYDAESSAVAGAVHKKFSALPVSVEFRLVSEAFKESLKTNKGQLDARIAGRAAELKAYYRDEDGHIYMNGIDSYYWYRLLNNLILKGHIGDRVVNGVEYDDLIGNPIDKATTKNIHLMLGFVFYKVASFFDKDIYLSEVLFY
;
A
#
# COMPACT_ATOMS: atom_id res chain seq x y z
N MET A 1 -23.61 29.88 18.85
CA MET A 1 -22.46 29.42 18.02
C MET A 1 -21.73 28.20 18.60
N LYS A 2 -21.56 28.04 19.93
CA LYS A 2 -20.89 26.88 20.55
C LYS A 2 -21.49 25.50 20.18
N ASN A 3 -22.80 25.40 19.94
CA ASN A 3 -23.49 24.12 19.69
C ASN A 3 -23.19 23.49 18.32
N LYS A 4 -22.50 24.21 17.42
CA LYS A 4 -22.12 23.70 16.09
C LYS A 4 -20.67 23.23 16.00
N ILE A 5 -19.86 23.48 17.05
CA ILE A 5 -18.43 23.12 17.06
C ILE A 5 -18.25 21.60 17.13
N ILE A 6 -19.03 20.92 17.98
CA ILE A 6 -18.94 19.45 18.12
C ILE A 6 -19.34 18.73 16.82
N PRO A 7 -20.49 19.04 16.18
CA PRO A 7 -20.82 18.45 14.89
C PRO A 7 -19.78 18.72 13.80
N LEU A 8 -19.23 19.95 13.73
CA LEU A 8 -18.21 20.30 12.76
C LEU A 8 -16.90 19.52 12.99
N ALA A 9 -16.48 19.39 14.25
CA ALA A 9 -15.30 18.62 14.62
C ALA A 9 -15.46 17.15 14.22
N LEU A 10 -16.64 16.56 14.44
CA LEU A 10 -16.92 15.18 14.03
C LEU A 10 -16.84 15.01 12.50
N VAL A 11 -17.38 15.95 11.73
CA VAL A 11 -17.28 15.93 10.26
C VAL A 11 -15.81 15.96 9.81
N ILE A 12 -15.01 16.87 10.37
CA ILE A 12 -13.59 16.99 10.03
C ILE A 12 -12.82 15.71 10.39
N VAL A 13 -13.06 15.14 11.57
CA VAL A 13 -12.42 13.90 11.99
C VAL A 13 -12.81 12.74 11.07
N SER A 14 -14.09 12.60 10.72
CA SER A 14 -14.56 11.57 9.78
C SER A 14 -13.92 11.72 8.40
N MET A 15 -13.81 12.96 7.89
CA MET A 15 -13.09 13.24 6.64
C MET A 15 -11.61 12.87 6.76
N GLY A 16 -10.96 13.25 7.86
CA GLY A 16 -9.55 12.94 8.12
C GLY A 16 -9.28 11.44 8.19
N ILE A 17 -10.15 10.67 8.85
CA ILE A 17 -10.07 9.20 8.89
C ILE A 17 -10.21 8.60 7.49
N GLY A 18 -11.17 9.09 6.70
CA GLY A 18 -11.36 8.63 5.32
C GLY A 18 -10.13 8.89 4.44
N VAL A 19 -9.52 10.06 4.58
CA VAL A 19 -8.26 10.40 3.90
C VAL A 19 -7.12 9.50 4.39
N PHE A 20 -6.98 9.31 5.70
CA PHE A 20 -5.94 8.46 6.29
C PHE A 20 -5.98 7.03 5.75
N PHE A 21 -7.14 6.37 5.78
CA PHE A 21 -7.26 5.00 5.28
C PHE A 21 -7.05 4.89 3.78
N ARG A 22 -7.24 5.97 3.03
CA ARG A 22 -6.98 6.00 1.59
C ARG A 22 -5.48 6.05 1.27
N PHE A 23 -4.72 6.77 2.08
CA PHE A 23 -3.25 6.82 1.96
C PHE A 23 -2.55 5.67 2.70
N TYR A 24 -3.23 4.96 3.60
CA TYR A 24 -2.67 3.85 4.36
C TYR A 24 -2.00 2.74 3.50
N PRO A 25 -2.56 2.31 2.35
CA PRO A 25 -1.89 1.37 1.47
C PRO A 25 -0.53 1.87 0.95
N GLN A 26 -0.35 3.19 0.81
CA GLN A 26 0.92 3.74 0.30
C GLN A 26 2.12 3.50 1.23
N TRP A 27 1.89 3.21 2.50
CA TRP A 27 2.97 2.88 3.44
C TRP A 27 3.34 1.39 3.42
N MET A 28 2.50 0.57 2.78
CA MET A 28 2.60 -0.88 2.71
C MET A 28 2.93 -1.54 4.06
N PRO A 29 2.13 -1.26 5.11
CA PRO A 29 2.43 -1.68 6.49
C PRO A 29 2.44 -3.21 6.67
N TYR A 30 1.78 -3.94 5.76
CA TYR A 30 1.85 -5.39 5.71
C TYR A 30 3.29 -5.91 5.60
N PHE A 31 4.16 -5.26 4.82
CA PHE A 31 5.55 -5.69 4.69
C PHE A 31 6.39 -5.47 5.94
N ASP A 32 6.02 -4.51 6.79
CA ASP A 32 6.68 -4.33 8.09
C ASP A 32 6.33 -5.49 9.04
N ILE A 33 5.08 -5.96 9.01
CA ILE A 33 4.63 -7.12 9.78
C ILE A 33 5.32 -8.39 9.27
N LEU A 34 5.35 -8.59 7.96
CA LEU A 34 5.99 -9.75 7.33
C LEU A 34 7.50 -9.79 7.61
N ALA A 35 8.20 -8.67 7.43
CA ALA A 35 9.62 -8.56 7.72
C ALA A 35 9.91 -8.89 9.20
N LYS A 36 9.08 -8.37 10.11
CA LYS A 36 9.22 -8.67 11.54
C LYS A 36 9.05 -10.17 11.82
N GLN A 37 8.05 -10.80 11.22
CA GLN A 37 7.81 -12.24 11.38
C GLN A 37 8.99 -13.06 10.86
N GLU A 38 9.46 -12.79 9.63
CA GLU A 38 10.60 -13.50 9.04
C GLU A 38 11.88 -13.39 9.89
N ILE A 39 12.19 -12.17 10.38
CA ILE A 39 13.38 -11.96 11.22
C ILE A 39 13.23 -12.64 12.58
N TYR A 40 12.04 -12.61 13.19
CA TYR A 40 11.80 -13.27 14.47
C TYR A 40 11.85 -14.79 14.35
N ASP A 41 11.32 -15.36 13.27
CA ASP A 41 11.37 -16.80 13.00
C ASP A 41 12.81 -17.28 12.76
N ALA A 42 13.59 -16.49 11.99
CA ALA A 42 15.01 -16.76 11.78
C ALA A 42 15.82 -16.69 13.08
N GLU A 43 15.56 -15.69 13.92
CA GLU A 43 16.22 -15.51 15.22
C GLU A 43 15.85 -16.64 16.19
N SER A 44 14.57 -17.00 16.26
CA SER A 44 14.08 -18.12 17.08
C SER A 44 14.76 -19.44 16.69
N SER A 45 14.89 -19.69 15.38
CA SER A 45 15.58 -20.87 14.85
C SER A 45 17.08 -20.86 15.15
N ALA A 46 17.74 -19.71 15.06
CA ALA A 46 19.16 -19.56 15.41
C ALA A 46 19.41 -19.81 16.90
N VAL A 47 18.56 -19.26 17.78
CA VAL A 47 18.62 -19.51 19.23
C VAL A 47 18.38 -20.98 19.55
N ALA A 48 17.37 -21.60 18.92
CA ALA A 48 17.09 -23.02 19.10
C ALA A 48 18.30 -23.89 18.72
N GLY A 49 18.93 -23.62 17.57
CA GLY A 49 20.14 -24.31 17.15
C GLY A 49 21.31 -24.14 18.11
N ALA A 50 21.49 -22.94 18.67
CA ALA A 50 22.54 -22.66 19.65
C ALA A 50 22.30 -23.38 20.99
N VAL A 51 21.06 -23.41 21.48
CA VAL A 51 20.67 -24.12 22.71
C VAL A 51 20.83 -25.62 22.52
N HIS A 52 20.32 -26.18 21.42
CA HIS A 52 20.43 -27.60 21.12
C HIS A 52 21.89 -28.07 21.05
N LYS A 53 22.76 -27.31 20.37
CA LYS A 53 24.20 -27.60 20.28
C LYS A 53 24.89 -27.58 21.65
N LYS A 54 24.47 -26.69 22.54
CA LYS A 54 25.02 -26.56 23.90
C LYS A 54 24.48 -27.63 24.86
N PHE A 55 23.27 -28.13 24.60
CA PHE A 55 22.54 -29.00 25.51
C PHE A 55 21.85 -30.18 24.80
N SER A 56 22.64 -30.96 24.06
CA SER A 56 22.13 -32.02 23.16
C SER A 56 21.44 -33.21 23.85
N ALA A 57 21.49 -33.31 25.19
CA ALA A 57 20.95 -34.41 25.97
C ALA A 57 19.75 -34.02 26.86
N LEU A 58 19.21 -32.81 26.70
CA LEU A 58 18.09 -32.36 27.52
C LEU A 58 16.75 -32.98 27.09
N PRO A 59 15.82 -33.18 28.03
CA PRO A 59 14.43 -33.45 27.69
C PRO A 59 13.81 -32.28 26.90
N VAL A 60 12.99 -32.60 25.89
CA VAL A 60 12.34 -31.64 24.97
C VAL A 60 11.61 -30.50 25.70
N SER A 61 10.96 -30.80 26.82
CA SER A 61 10.22 -29.80 27.62
C SER A 61 11.14 -28.75 28.27
N VAL A 62 12.34 -29.16 28.70
CA VAL A 62 13.33 -28.26 29.29
C VAL A 62 14.00 -27.43 28.20
N GLU A 63 14.30 -28.06 27.06
CA GLU A 63 14.86 -27.39 25.89
C GLU A 63 13.93 -26.27 25.40
N PHE A 64 12.63 -26.53 25.25
CA PHE A 64 11.66 -25.52 24.83
C PHE A 64 11.63 -24.29 25.74
N ARG A 65 11.72 -24.49 27.07
CA ARG A 65 11.78 -23.38 28.04
C ARG A 65 13.05 -22.57 27.88
N LEU A 66 14.20 -23.23 27.75
CA LEU A 66 15.49 -22.56 27.57
C LEU A 66 15.56 -21.77 26.26
N VAL A 67 15.04 -22.34 25.17
CA VAL A 67 14.91 -21.63 23.88
C VAL A 67 14.04 -20.40 24.04
N SER A 68 12.88 -20.52 24.70
CA SER A 68 11.96 -19.39 24.92
C SER A 68 12.58 -18.27 25.75
N GLU A 69 13.34 -18.61 26.80
CA GLU A 69 14.05 -17.64 27.64
C GLU A 69 15.19 -16.97 26.88
N ALA A 70 16.02 -17.75 26.19
CA ALA A 70 17.13 -17.24 25.39
C ALA A 70 16.64 -16.36 24.24
N PHE A 71 15.52 -16.70 23.61
CA PHE A 71 14.91 -15.87 22.57
C PHE A 71 14.44 -14.52 23.14
N LYS A 72 13.71 -14.53 24.27
CA LYS A 72 13.30 -13.29 24.95
C LYS A 72 14.49 -12.41 25.32
N GLU A 73 15.60 -13.01 25.74
CA GLU A 73 16.82 -12.28 26.07
C GLU A 73 17.51 -11.71 24.81
N SER A 74 17.54 -12.48 23.72
CA SER A 74 18.02 -11.99 22.42
C SER A 74 17.22 -10.78 21.94
N LEU A 75 15.88 -10.83 22.05
CA LEU A 75 15.02 -9.70 21.66
C LEU A 75 15.32 -8.42 22.46
N LYS A 76 15.75 -8.53 23.72
CA LYS A 76 16.12 -7.37 24.55
C LYS A 76 17.52 -6.88 24.23
N THR A 77 18.48 -7.79 24.19
CA THR A 77 19.91 -7.49 24.05
C THR A 77 20.24 -7.00 22.64
N ASN A 78 19.67 -7.64 21.63
CA ASN A 78 19.94 -7.37 20.22
C ASN A 78 18.90 -6.45 19.59
N LYS A 79 18.07 -5.75 20.38
CA LYS A 79 16.93 -4.96 19.88
C LYS A 79 17.32 -4.04 18.72
N GLY A 80 18.36 -3.22 18.88
CA GLY A 80 18.79 -2.29 17.83
C GLY A 80 19.22 -2.98 16.54
N GLN A 81 19.90 -4.13 16.64
CA GLN A 81 20.30 -4.92 15.48
C GLN A 81 19.09 -5.58 14.79
N LEU A 82 18.16 -6.12 15.58
CA LEU A 82 16.93 -6.71 15.07
C LEU A 82 16.04 -5.67 14.40
N ASP A 83 15.88 -4.49 15.01
CA ASP A 83 15.11 -3.38 14.43
C ASP A 83 15.72 -2.94 13.09
N ALA A 84 17.05 -2.87 12.98
CA ALA A 84 17.73 -2.56 11.72
C ALA A 84 17.54 -3.66 10.66
N ARG A 85 17.60 -4.95 11.05
CA ARG A 85 17.32 -6.08 10.15
C ARG A 85 15.88 -6.08 9.65
N ILE A 86 14.92 -5.79 10.53
CA ILE A 86 13.50 -5.67 10.19
C ILE A 86 13.30 -4.52 9.21
N ALA A 87 13.85 -3.34 9.50
CA ALA A 87 13.74 -2.18 8.62
C ALA A 87 14.36 -2.45 7.23
N GLY A 88 15.55 -3.06 7.19
CA GLY A 88 16.21 -3.45 5.95
C GLY A 88 15.38 -4.45 5.14
N ARG A 89 14.83 -5.48 5.79
CA ARG A 89 13.98 -6.48 5.13
C ARG A 89 12.65 -5.88 4.66
N ALA A 90 12.03 -5.03 5.46
CA ALA A 90 10.82 -4.33 5.06
C ALA A 90 11.05 -3.43 3.84
N ALA A 91 12.19 -2.72 3.80
CA ALA A 91 12.57 -1.91 2.65
C ALA A 91 12.77 -2.74 1.39
N GLU A 92 13.44 -3.89 1.49
CA GLU A 92 13.62 -4.84 0.38
C GLU A 92 12.28 -5.34 -0.16
N LEU A 93 11.39 -5.80 0.73
CA LEU A 93 10.05 -6.24 0.35
C LEU A 93 9.25 -5.12 -0.33
N LYS A 94 9.29 -3.90 0.22
CA LYS A 94 8.61 -2.73 -0.32
C LYS A 94 9.17 -2.30 -1.69
N ALA A 95 10.48 -2.44 -1.91
CA ALA A 95 11.12 -2.06 -3.16
C ALA A 95 10.60 -2.88 -4.35
N TYR A 96 10.26 -4.16 -4.15
CA TYR A 96 9.68 -5.00 -5.20
C TYR A 96 8.33 -4.47 -5.74
N TYR A 97 7.58 -3.76 -4.89
CA TYR A 97 6.28 -3.19 -5.23
C TYR A 97 6.34 -1.71 -5.53
N ARG A 98 7.54 -1.16 -5.75
CA ARG A 98 7.74 0.22 -6.18
C ARG A 98 8.42 0.27 -7.54
N ASP A 99 8.08 1.26 -8.35
CA ASP A 99 8.80 1.57 -9.57
C ASP A 99 10.09 2.37 -9.29
N GLU A 100 10.82 2.72 -10.34
CA GLU A 100 12.10 3.45 -10.27
C GLU A 100 11.96 4.84 -9.64
N ASP A 101 10.78 5.43 -9.76
CA ASP A 101 10.44 6.74 -9.18
C ASP A 101 9.90 6.62 -7.73
N GLY A 102 9.74 5.39 -7.24
CA GLY A 102 9.33 5.07 -5.87
C GLY A 102 7.81 5.01 -5.67
N HIS A 103 7.02 5.10 -6.75
CA HIS A 103 5.57 4.95 -6.71
C HIS A 103 5.20 3.48 -6.59
N ILE A 104 4.10 3.21 -5.91
CA ILE A 104 3.66 1.84 -5.68
C ILE A 104 2.99 1.30 -6.93
N TYR A 105 3.46 0.14 -7.37
CA TYR A 105 2.74 -0.67 -8.33
C TYR A 105 1.40 -1.07 -7.73
N MET A 106 0.31 -0.55 -8.30
CA MET A 106 -1.06 -1.03 -8.12
C MET A 106 -1.63 -0.90 -6.70
N ASN A 107 -2.48 0.10 -6.46
CA ASN A 107 -3.31 0.12 -5.25
C ASN A 107 -4.48 -0.90 -5.31
N GLY A 108 -4.79 -1.45 -6.49
CA GLY A 108 -5.85 -2.45 -6.70
C GLY A 108 -6.07 -2.77 -8.18
N ILE A 109 -6.79 -3.84 -8.51
CA ILE A 109 -6.99 -4.30 -9.89
C ILE A 109 -7.81 -3.32 -10.74
N ASP A 110 -8.86 -2.71 -10.15
CA ASP A 110 -9.73 -1.77 -10.85
C ASP A 110 -9.01 -0.45 -11.19
N SER A 111 -7.84 -0.22 -10.57
CA SER A 111 -7.07 1.01 -10.72
C SER A 111 -6.67 1.31 -12.15
N TYR A 112 -6.31 0.26 -12.88
CA TYR A 112 -5.87 0.36 -14.27
C TYR A 112 -6.97 0.87 -15.18
N TYR A 113 -8.19 0.45 -14.92
CA TYR A 113 -9.33 0.86 -15.70
C TYR A 113 -9.56 2.36 -15.56
N TRP A 114 -9.69 2.83 -14.31
CA TRP A 114 -9.92 4.24 -14.03
C TRP A 114 -8.75 5.12 -14.43
N TYR A 115 -7.52 4.65 -14.22
CA TYR A 115 -6.31 5.32 -14.68
C TYR A 115 -6.33 5.56 -16.18
N ARG A 116 -6.59 4.50 -16.96
CA ARG A 116 -6.62 4.62 -18.42
C ARG A 116 -7.69 5.59 -18.89
N LEU A 117 -8.91 5.47 -18.39
CA LEU A 117 -10.00 6.36 -18.81
C LEU A 117 -9.72 7.82 -18.44
N LEU A 118 -9.17 8.05 -17.25
CA LEU A 118 -8.80 9.40 -16.81
C LEU A 118 -7.64 9.96 -17.64
N ASN A 119 -6.65 9.13 -17.98
CA ASN A 119 -5.55 9.51 -18.86
C ASN A 119 -6.06 9.87 -20.26
N ASN A 120 -6.98 9.08 -20.82
CA ASN A 120 -7.66 9.40 -22.08
C ASN A 120 -8.40 10.76 -21.96
N LEU A 121 -9.13 11.00 -20.87
CA LEU A 121 -9.83 12.26 -20.67
C LEU A 121 -8.86 13.46 -20.63
N ILE A 122 -7.72 13.31 -19.95
CA ILE A 122 -6.71 14.36 -19.82
C ILE A 122 -6.04 14.67 -21.16
N LEU A 123 -5.65 13.63 -21.91
CA LEU A 123 -4.88 13.75 -23.15
C LEU A 123 -5.75 14.05 -24.38
N LYS A 124 -6.94 13.44 -24.45
CA LYS A 124 -7.82 13.46 -25.64
C LYS A 124 -9.11 14.24 -25.44
N GLY A 125 -9.48 14.58 -24.19
CA GLY A 125 -10.75 15.24 -23.87
C GLY A 125 -11.96 14.30 -23.78
N HIS A 126 -11.76 13.00 -24.02
CA HIS A 126 -12.77 11.96 -24.03
C HIS A 126 -12.23 10.68 -23.36
N ILE A 127 -13.10 9.81 -22.84
CA ILE A 127 -12.67 8.66 -22.02
C ILE A 127 -12.41 7.40 -22.86
N GLY A 128 -13.08 7.28 -24.00
CA GLY A 128 -12.84 6.19 -24.95
C GLY A 128 -11.45 6.21 -25.57
N ASP A 129 -11.02 5.08 -26.13
CA ASP A 129 -9.76 4.96 -26.83
C ASP A 129 -9.80 5.65 -28.19
N ARG A 130 -10.97 5.62 -28.85
CA ARG A 130 -11.26 6.30 -30.13
C ARG A 130 -12.69 6.84 -30.19
N VAL A 131 -12.92 7.73 -31.16
CA VAL A 131 -14.24 8.31 -31.47
C VAL A 131 -14.60 7.99 -32.91
N VAL A 132 -15.77 7.38 -33.13
CA VAL A 132 -16.31 7.08 -34.46
C VAL A 132 -17.72 7.67 -34.55
N ASN A 133 -17.95 8.56 -35.52
CA ASN A 133 -19.23 9.25 -35.71
C ASN A 133 -19.78 9.93 -34.44
N GLY A 134 -18.90 10.51 -33.64
CA GLY A 134 -19.25 11.18 -32.37
C GLY A 134 -19.53 10.23 -31.19
N VAL A 135 -19.33 8.92 -31.37
CA VAL A 135 -19.46 7.91 -30.31
C VAL A 135 -18.07 7.48 -29.86
N GLU A 136 -17.84 7.53 -28.54
CA GLU A 136 -16.63 7.03 -27.90
C GLU A 136 -16.67 5.50 -27.77
N TYR A 137 -15.57 4.82 -28.09
CA TYR A 137 -15.42 3.35 -27.98
C TYR A 137 -14.28 2.98 -27.04
N ASP A 138 -14.46 1.91 -26.27
CA ASP A 138 -13.44 1.32 -25.42
C ASP A 138 -12.96 0.02 -26.10
N ASP A 139 -11.80 0.08 -26.73
CA ASP A 139 -11.31 -1.03 -27.56
C ASP A 139 -10.63 -2.11 -26.71
N LEU A 140 -10.45 -1.87 -25.40
CA LEU A 140 -9.71 -2.71 -24.48
C LEU A 140 -10.62 -3.50 -23.52
N ILE A 141 -11.94 -3.34 -23.63
CA ILE A 141 -12.93 -4.02 -22.81
C ILE A 141 -14.10 -4.52 -23.68
N GLY A 142 -14.54 -5.74 -23.41
CA GLY A 142 -15.64 -6.36 -24.13
C GLY A 142 -15.23 -6.92 -25.49
N ASN A 143 -15.83 -8.04 -25.87
CA ASN A 143 -15.75 -8.57 -27.24
C ASN A 143 -17.15 -9.05 -27.64
N PRO A 144 -17.82 -8.45 -28.65
CA PRO A 144 -17.33 -7.39 -29.56
C PRO A 144 -17.06 -6.05 -28.88
N ILE A 145 -16.34 -5.16 -29.57
CA ILE A 145 -15.97 -3.83 -29.06
C ILE A 145 -17.22 -3.05 -28.66
N ASP A 146 -17.25 -2.60 -27.41
CA ASP A 146 -18.36 -1.87 -26.83
C ASP A 146 -18.13 -0.36 -26.85
N LYS A 147 -19.23 0.38 -26.70
CA LYS A 147 -19.17 1.83 -26.48
C LYS A 147 -18.45 2.08 -25.15
N ALA A 148 -17.67 3.15 -25.10
CA ALA A 148 -17.07 3.59 -23.86
C ALA A 148 -18.17 3.84 -22.81
N THR A 149 -17.80 3.65 -21.54
CA THR A 149 -18.68 4.01 -20.42
C THR A 149 -19.01 5.50 -20.45
N THR A 150 -19.92 5.95 -19.60
CA THR A 150 -20.20 7.38 -19.45
C THR A 150 -19.26 8.02 -18.43
N LYS A 151 -18.97 9.31 -18.61
CA LYS A 151 -18.23 10.09 -17.61
C LYS A 151 -19.04 10.09 -16.32
N ASN A 152 -18.52 9.43 -15.29
CA ASN A 152 -19.18 9.30 -14.00
C ASN A 152 -18.52 10.19 -12.94
N ILE A 153 -19.14 10.26 -11.76
CA ILE A 153 -18.67 11.13 -10.67
C ILE A 153 -17.25 10.78 -10.23
N HIS A 154 -16.89 9.50 -10.23
CA HIS A 154 -15.57 9.02 -9.83
C HIS A 154 -14.48 9.57 -10.76
N LEU A 155 -14.70 9.46 -12.06
CA LEU A 155 -13.77 9.93 -13.09
C LEU A 155 -13.68 11.46 -13.11
N MET A 156 -14.81 12.16 -12.92
CA MET A 156 -14.82 13.62 -12.83
C MET A 156 -14.12 14.14 -11.56
N LEU A 157 -14.30 13.46 -10.43
CA LEU A 157 -13.57 13.78 -9.20
C LEU A 157 -12.07 13.58 -9.41
N GLY A 158 -11.65 12.42 -9.95
CA GLY A 158 -10.26 12.16 -10.29
C GLY A 158 -9.66 13.24 -11.20
N PHE A 159 -10.40 13.69 -12.22
CA PHE A 159 -9.98 14.79 -13.09
C PHE A 159 -9.80 16.11 -12.34
N VAL A 160 -10.77 16.51 -11.53
CA VAL A 160 -10.70 17.75 -10.74
C VAL A 160 -9.53 17.68 -9.77
N PHE A 161 -9.39 16.59 -9.02
CA PHE A 161 -8.29 16.43 -8.08
C PHE A 161 -6.94 16.44 -8.78
N TYR A 162 -6.79 15.75 -9.92
CA TYR A 162 -5.54 15.79 -10.67
C TYR A 162 -5.24 17.20 -11.17
N LYS A 163 -6.22 17.94 -11.69
CA LYS A 163 -6.02 19.34 -12.11
C LYS A 163 -5.63 20.26 -10.96
N VAL A 164 -6.22 20.07 -9.78
CA VAL A 164 -5.87 20.85 -8.58
C VAL A 164 -4.48 20.48 -8.08
N ALA A 165 -4.16 19.19 -7.99
CA ALA A 165 -2.86 18.75 -7.51
C ALA A 165 -1.72 19.12 -8.48
N SER A 166 -1.94 18.91 -9.78
CA SER A 166 -0.98 19.27 -10.84
C SER A 166 -0.70 20.78 -10.95
N PHE A 167 -1.58 21.61 -10.40
CA PHE A 167 -1.34 23.04 -10.28
C PHE A 167 -0.26 23.36 -9.22
N PHE A 168 -0.21 22.60 -8.13
CA PHE A 168 0.78 22.77 -7.06
C PHE A 168 2.06 21.98 -7.30
N ASP A 169 1.94 20.81 -7.92
CA ASP A 169 3.05 19.92 -8.25
C ASP A 169 2.91 19.42 -9.69
N LYS A 170 3.73 19.95 -10.60
CA LYS A 170 3.63 19.63 -12.03
C LYS A 170 4.07 18.20 -12.35
N ASP A 171 4.83 17.58 -11.47
CA ASP A 171 5.41 16.25 -11.66
C ASP A 171 4.58 15.17 -10.97
N ILE A 172 3.40 15.53 -10.44
CA ILE A 172 2.51 14.57 -9.79
C ILE A 172 2.02 13.50 -10.77
N TYR A 173 2.18 12.24 -10.37
CA TYR A 173 1.71 11.11 -11.16
C TYR A 173 0.20 10.95 -11.05
N LEU A 174 -0.45 10.66 -12.19
CA LEU A 174 -1.91 10.50 -12.24
C LEU A 174 -2.40 9.38 -11.31
N SER A 175 -1.60 8.33 -11.13
CA SER A 175 -1.87 7.21 -10.23
C SER A 175 -1.97 7.60 -8.75
N GLU A 176 -1.30 8.68 -8.34
CA GLU A 176 -1.31 9.17 -6.96
C GLU A 176 -2.59 9.92 -6.59
N VAL A 177 -3.26 10.47 -7.61
CA VAL A 177 -4.48 11.26 -7.45
C VAL A 177 -5.74 10.45 -7.74
N LEU A 178 -5.59 9.20 -8.19
CA LEU A 178 -6.72 8.33 -8.42
C LEU A 178 -7.32 7.85 -7.12
N PHE A 179 -8.60 8.16 -6.99
CA PHE A 179 -9.46 7.77 -5.90
C PHE A 179 -9.88 6.32 -6.16
N TYR A 180 -9.54 5.34 -5.29
CA TYR A 180 -10.21 4.03 -5.21
C TYR A 180 -11.24 4.00 -4.09
#